data_AF-A0A2H0BZ93-F1
#
_entry.id   AF-A0A2H0BZ93-F1
#
_cell.length_a   1.000
_cell.length_b   1.000
_cell.length_c   1.000
_cell.angle_alpha   90.00
_cell.angle_beta   90.00
_cell.angle_gamma   90.00
#
_symmetry.space_group_name_H-M   'P 1'
#
loop_
_entity.id
_entity.type
_entity.pdbx_description
1 polymer ?
#
loop_
_entity_poly.entity_id
_entity_poly.type
_entity_poly.pdbx_seq_one_letter_code
_entity_poly.pdbx_strand_id
1 'polypeptide(L)'
;MYKIFWLTGLPCAGKTTIAKELAKHIHAEILDGDDIRKIISDNDFSDAGRKRHMLSVAEFASILSRYTNVVVALVSPLKSVREEIKIKYPNLVEIYINADIETCKKRDVKGMYKLAMEGKIKNFTGVDAAYEAPDPSVTTAVNTAEIGVKECVDLIIKKHALPKKYSLFIGRWQPLHEGHLALFEKVKQEGKNILIGIRNTGTSEQNPFPIEERMKMVKERVPYADVIVVPDIEAVCYGRKV
;
A
#
# COMPACT_ATOMS: atom_id res chain seq x y z
N MET A 1 -6.74 5.47 15.90
CA MET A 1 -5.56 4.57 15.80
C MET A 1 -5.35 4.26 14.32
N TYR A 2 -4.11 4.23 13.85
CA TYR A 2 -3.80 3.90 12.46
C TYR A 2 -4.08 2.41 12.17
N LYS A 3 -4.14 2.01 10.90
CA LYS A 3 -4.44 0.61 10.53
C LYS A 3 -3.18 -0.24 10.45
N ILE A 4 -3.34 -1.52 10.72
CA ILE A 4 -2.31 -2.55 10.48
C ILE A 4 -2.74 -3.36 9.25
N PHE A 5 -2.01 -3.24 8.16
CA PHE A 5 -2.22 -4.00 6.93
C PHE A 5 -1.41 -5.28 7.01
N TRP A 6 -2.08 -6.39 7.30
CA TRP A 6 -1.45 -7.69 7.46
C TRP A 6 -1.49 -8.47 6.15
N LEU A 7 -0.39 -8.41 5.38
CA LEU A 7 -0.22 -9.16 4.14
C LEU A 7 0.18 -10.61 4.46
N THR A 8 -0.66 -11.56 4.05
CA THR A 8 -0.41 -13.01 4.13
C THR A 8 -0.40 -13.64 2.74
N GLY A 9 0.35 -14.72 2.55
CA GLY A 9 0.48 -15.40 1.25
C GLY A 9 1.70 -16.31 1.20
N LEU A 10 1.79 -17.16 0.18
CA LEU A 10 2.92 -18.06 -0.03
C LEU A 10 4.27 -17.31 -0.10
N PRO A 11 5.40 -17.94 0.25
CA PRO A 11 6.72 -17.43 -0.11
C PRO A 11 6.76 -17.07 -1.60
N CYS A 12 7.40 -15.95 -1.97
CA CYS A 12 7.44 -15.43 -3.36
C CYS A 12 6.10 -14.98 -3.97
N ALA A 13 5.00 -14.91 -3.20
CA ALA A 13 3.73 -14.36 -3.68
C ALA A 13 3.73 -12.84 -3.95
N GLY A 14 4.81 -12.12 -3.59
CA GLY A 14 4.94 -10.68 -3.85
C GLY A 14 4.60 -9.76 -2.67
N LYS A 15 4.46 -10.30 -1.45
CA LYS A 15 4.13 -9.54 -0.22
C LYS A 15 5.02 -8.33 0.00
N THR A 16 6.35 -8.49 -0.01
CA THR A 16 7.30 -7.40 0.20
C THR A 16 7.19 -6.32 -0.89
N THR A 17 6.92 -6.70 -2.14
CA THR A 17 6.71 -5.76 -3.25
C THR A 17 5.45 -4.94 -3.04
N ILE A 18 4.32 -5.59 -2.71
CA ILE A 18 3.06 -4.91 -2.40
C ILE A 18 3.22 -4.04 -1.16
N ALA A 19 3.93 -4.50 -0.12
CA ALA A 19 4.14 -3.73 1.10
C ALA A 19 4.88 -2.42 0.83
N LYS A 20 5.98 -2.49 0.07
CA LYS A 20 6.77 -1.31 -0.30
C LYS A 20 5.98 -0.31 -1.13
N GLU A 21 5.19 -0.79 -2.09
CA GLU A 21 4.37 0.11 -2.90
C GLU A 21 3.25 0.71 -2.05
N LEU A 22 2.47 -0.11 -1.35
CA LEU A 22 1.37 0.35 -0.49
C LEU A 22 1.83 1.41 0.52
N ALA A 23 2.98 1.20 1.17
CA ALA A 23 3.54 2.12 2.15
C ALA A 23 3.79 3.54 1.62
N LYS A 24 4.11 3.70 0.32
CA LYS A 24 4.28 5.01 -0.32
C LYS A 24 2.97 5.81 -0.36
N HIS A 25 1.86 5.11 -0.59
CA HIS A 25 0.54 5.74 -0.73
C HIS A 25 -0.09 6.08 0.61
N ILE A 26 0.17 5.27 1.64
CA ILE A 26 -0.55 5.35 2.92
C ILE A 26 0.31 5.91 4.06
N HIS A 27 1.58 6.20 3.81
CA HIS A 27 2.61 6.55 4.80
C HIS A 27 2.61 5.53 5.95
N ALA A 28 3.26 4.40 5.71
CA ALA A 28 3.35 3.32 6.69
C ALA A 28 4.78 2.88 6.94
N GLU A 29 5.02 2.38 8.15
CA GLU A 29 6.19 1.58 8.47
C GLU A 29 5.98 0.15 8.02
N ILE A 30 7.05 -0.51 7.57
CA ILE A 30 6.99 -1.89 7.08
C ILE A 30 7.65 -2.83 8.09
N LEU A 31 6.93 -3.89 8.46
CA LEU A 31 7.48 -5.02 9.21
C LEU A 31 7.55 -6.24 8.28
N ASP A 32 8.71 -6.48 7.68
CA ASP A 32 8.96 -7.66 6.82
C ASP A 32 9.48 -8.82 7.66
N GLY A 33 8.95 -10.03 7.42
CA GLY A 33 9.26 -11.20 8.23
C GLY A 33 10.77 -11.54 8.27
N ASP A 34 11.49 -11.34 7.16
CA ASP A 34 12.91 -11.67 7.12
C ASP A 34 13.76 -10.65 7.88
N ASP A 35 13.37 -9.38 7.85
CA ASP A 35 14.06 -8.31 8.57
C ASP A 35 13.81 -8.43 10.07
N ILE A 36 12.58 -8.71 10.49
CA ILE A 36 12.27 -8.92 11.92
C ILE A 36 12.99 -10.13 12.47
N ARG A 37 13.01 -11.26 11.75
CA ARG A 37 13.75 -12.47 12.21
C ARG A 37 15.22 -12.18 12.47
N LYS A 38 15.87 -11.37 11.63
CA LYS A 38 17.26 -10.93 11.86
C LYS A 38 17.37 -10.07 13.12
N ILE A 39 16.47 -9.11 13.31
CA ILE A 39 16.48 -8.20 14.48
C ILE A 39 16.35 -8.99 15.79
N ILE A 40 15.45 -9.97 15.84
CA ILE A 40 15.22 -10.76 17.06
C ILE A 40 16.05 -12.05 17.14
N SER A 41 16.92 -12.30 16.15
CA SER A 41 17.72 -13.53 16.04
C SER A 41 16.90 -14.84 16.14
N ASP A 42 15.70 -14.85 15.54
CA ASP A 42 14.76 -15.99 15.60
C ASP A 42 14.84 -16.88 14.35
N ASN A 43 15.46 -18.04 14.52
CA ASN A 43 15.61 -19.08 13.51
C ASN A 43 14.67 -20.29 13.73
N ASP A 44 13.67 -20.17 14.62
CA ASP A 44 12.71 -21.24 14.90
C ASP A 44 11.57 -21.23 13.86
N PHE A 45 11.67 -22.13 12.90
CA PHE A 45 10.67 -22.31 11.82
C PHE A 45 9.66 -23.43 12.09
N SER A 46 9.64 -24.00 13.31
CA SER A 46 8.56 -24.90 13.73
C SER A 46 7.22 -24.18 13.79
N ASP A 47 6.11 -24.91 13.87
CA ASP A 47 4.79 -24.27 14.00
C ASP A 47 4.66 -23.44 15.28
N ALA A 48 5.27 -23.90 16.38
CA ALA A 48 5.35 -23.14 17.62
C ALA A 48 6.20 -21.87 17.46
N GLY A 49 7.36 -21.96 16.81
CA GLY A 49 8.22 -20.82 16.48
C GLY A 49 7.51 -19.79 15.59
N ARG A 50 6.82 -20.26 14.55
CA ARG A 50 6.00 -19.43 13.66
C ARG A 50 4.88 -18.73 14.41
N LYS A 51 4.16 -19.44 15.29
CA LYS A 51 3.13 -18.85 16.13
C LYS A 51 3.71 -17.74 17.00
N ARG A 52 4.79 -18.01 17.74
CA ARG A 52 5.47 -17.01 18.58
C ARG A 52 5.90 -15.80 17.76
N HIS A 53 6.55 -16.02 16.61
CA HIS A 53 7.00 -14.96 15.73
C HIS A 53 5.84 -14.08 15.24
N MET A 54 4.74 -14.68 14.78
CA MET A 54 3.55 -13.94 14.35
C MET A 54 2.96 -13.08 15.46
N LEU A 55 2.83 -13.63 16.68
CA LEU A 55 2.31 -12.89 17.83
C LEU A 55 3.23 -11.74 18.23
N SER A 56 4.55 -11.94 18.22
CA SER A 56 5.53 -10.87 18.50
C SER A 56 5.44 -9.75 17.47
N VAL A 57 5.37 -10.08 16.18
CA VAL A 57 5.20 -9.05 15.12
C VAL A 57 3.88 -8.30 15.29
N ALA A 58 2.80 -8.97 15.68
CA ALA A 58 1.52 -8.34 15.94
C ALA A 58 1.57 -7.35 17.13
N GLU A 59 2.29 -7.69 18.21
CA GLU A 59 2.53 -6.76 19.32
C GLU A 59 3.31 -5.51 18.86
N PHE A 60 4.40 -5.69 18.11
CA PHE A 60 5.17 -4.57 17.54
C PHE A 60 4.31 -3.69 16.63
N ALA A 61 3.54 -4.30 15.73
CA ALA A 61 2.64 -3.59 14.83
C ALA A 61 1.58 -2.80 15.62
N SER A 62 1.04 -3.36 16.70
CA SER A 62 0.07 -2.69 17.56
C SER A 62 0.64 -1.43 18.21
N ILE A 63 1.86 -1.48 18.73
CA ILE A 63 2.54 -0.32 19.30
C ILE A 63 2.75 0.76 18.24
N LEU A 64 3.29 0.40 17.07
CA LEU A 64 3.53 1.34 15.97
C LEU A 64 2.23 1.95 15.42
N SER A 65 1.14 1.18 15.39
CA SER A 65 -0.17 1.62 14.91
C SER A 65 -0.80 2.74 15.75
N ARG A 66 -0.24 3.05 16.92
CA ARG A 66 -0.59 4.23 17.71
C ARG A 66 -0.14 5.53 17.02
N TYR A 67 0.87 5.48 16.17
CA TYR A 67 1.54 6.66 15.61
C TYR A 67 1.54 6.72 14.08
N THR A 68 1.46 5.58 13.39
CA THR A 68 1.51 5.51 11.93
C THR A 68 0.83 4.24 11.39
N ASN A 69 0.47 4.21 10.10
CA ASN A 69 0.02 2.95 9.49
C ASN A 69 1.18 1.94 9.51
N VAL A 70 0.85 0.65 9.61
CA VAL A 70 1.85 -0.41 9.60
C VAL A 70 1.50 -1.41 8.52
N VAL A 71 2.44 -1.77 7.66
CA VAL A 71 2.29 -2.87 6.71
C VAL A 71 3.16 -4.04 7.16
N VAL A 72 2.51 -5.13 7.52
CA VAL A 72 3.15 -6.37 7.95
C VAL A 72 3.20 -7.33 6.76
N ALA A 73 4.38 -7.85 6.41
CA ALA A 73 4.57 -8.77 5.30
C ALA A 73 5.12 -10.12 5.77
N LEU A 74 4.23 -11.03 6.17
CA LEU A 74 4.57 -12.35 6.71
C LEU A 74 3.91 -13.48 5.89
N VAL A 75 4.48 -14.69 5.92
CA VAL A 75 3.82 -15.86 5.30
C VAL A 75 2.52 -16.21 6.05
N SER A 76 2.53 -16.15 7.38
CA SER A 76 1.36 -16.36 8.25
C SER A 76 0.50 -17.58 7.88
N PRO A 77 1.04 -18.80 7.91
CA PRO A 77 0.38 -19.97 7.32
C PRO A 77 -0.81 -20.51 8.10
N LEU A 78 -0.86 -20.28 9.42
CA LEU A 78 -1.87 -20.86 10.31
C LEU A 78 -3.07 -19.90 10.46
N LYS A 79 -4.26 -20.31 10.00
CA LYS A 79 -5.50 -19.52 10.08
C LYS A 79 -5.85 -19.22 11.52
N SER A 80 -5.74 -20.20 12.41
CA SER A 80 -6.03 -20.04 13.85
C SER A 80 -5.26 -18.88 14.48
N VAL A 81 -3.97 -18.73 14.15
CA VAL A 81 -3.13 -17.63 14.65
C VAL A 81 -3.50 -16.29 14.00
N ARG A 82 -3.85 -16.28 12.70
CA ARG A 82 -4.35 -15.05 12.05
C ARG A 82 -5.66 -14.56 12.67
N GLU A 83 -6.58 -15.47 13.00
CA GLU A 83 -7.83 -15.14 13.72
C GLU A 83 -7.55 -14.63 15.14
N GLU A 84 -6.66 -15.29 15.90
CA GLU A 84 -6.23 -14.84 17.23
C GLU A 84 -5.72 -13.38 17.20
N ILE A 85 -4.86 -13.07 16.22
CA ILE A 85 -4.31 -11.73 16.01
C ILE A 85 -5.41 -10.72 15.62
N LYS A 86 -6.32 -11.08 14.70
CA LYS A 86 -7.43 -10.21 14.28
C LYS A 86 -8.37 -9.87 15.43
N ILE A 87 -8.73 -10.85 16.27
CA ILE A 87 -9.57 -10.64 17.45
C ILE A 87 -8.89 -9.68 18.43
N LYS A 88 -7.59 -9.85 18.64
CA LYS A 88 -6.82 -9.02 19.58
C LYS A 88 -6.61 -7.59 19.11
N TYR A 89 -6.50 -7.36 17.79
CA TYR A 89 -6.22 -6.04 17.22
C TYR A 89 -7.28 -5.63 16.18
N PRO A 90 -8.40 -5.00 16.59
CA PRO A 90 -9.52 -4.68 15.70
C PRO A 90 -9.21 -3.69 14.56
N ASN A 91 -8.11 -2.94 14.64
CA ASN A 91 -7.62 -2.05 13.58
C ASN A 91 -6.76 -2.77 12.53
N LEU A 92 -6.56 -4.09 12.70
CA LEU A 92 -5.85 -4.94 11.75
C LEU A 92 -6.77 -5.37 10.61
N VAL A 93 -6.22 -5.29 9.41
CA VAL A 93 -6.86 -5.67 8.17
C VAL A 93 -6.01 -6.75 7.51
N GLU A 94 -6.56 -7.95 7.40
CA GLU A 94 -5.94 -9.05 6.67
C GLU A 94 -6.09 -8.86 5.16
N ILE A 95 -4.97 -9.00 4.44
CA ILE A 95 -4.92 -8.93 2.98
C ILE A 95 -4.22 -10.18 2.47
N TYR A 96 -4.93 -10.95 1.66
CA TYR A 96 -4.41 -12.14 1.01
C TYR A 96 -3.70 -11.75 -0.30
N ILE A 97 -2.39 -11.93 -0.32
CA ILE A 97 -1.56 -11.82 -1.51
C ILE A 97 -1.59 -13.19 -2.20
N ASN A 98 -2.55 -13.33 -3.11
CA ASN A 98 -2.83 -14.58 -3.80
C ASN A 98 -1.91 -14.73 -5.00
N ALA A 99 -1.14 -15.81 -5.02
CA ALA A 99 -0.43 -16.31 -6.18
C ALA A 99 -0.33 -17.82 -6.00
N ASP A 100 -0.59 -18.58 -7.06
CA ASP A 100 -0.47 -20.02 -6.98
C ASP A 100 0.98 -20.46 -6.74
N ILE A 101 1.11 -21.70 -6.26
CA ILE A 101 2.38 -22.32 -5.91
C ILE A 101 3.36 -22.38 -7.09
N GLU A 102 2.86 -22.64 -8.30
CA GLU A 102 3.69 -22.79 -9.50
C GLU A 102 4.28 -21.45 -9.92
N THR A 103 3.50 -20.37 -9.84
CA THR A 103 3.95 -19.00 -10.00
C THR A 103 4.99 -18.64 -8.95
N CYS A 104 4.77 -19.00 -7.69
CA CYS A 104 5.72 -18.74 -6.61
C CYS A 104 7.06 -19.49 -6.81
N LYS A 105 7.01 -20.77 -7.22
CA LYS A 105 8.19 -21.58 -7.56
C LYS A 105 8.92 -21.04 -8.79
N LYS A 106 8.19 -20.58 -9.80
CA LYS A 106 8.80 -19.95 -11.00
C LYS A 106 9.52 -18.65 -10.65
N ARG A 107 8.96 -17.86 -9.72
CA ARG A 107 9.57 -16.60 -9.25
C ARG A 107 10.83 -16.84 -8.42
N ASP A 108 10.80 -17.83 -7.52
CA ASP A 108 11.83 -18.24 -6.55
C ASP A 108 12.95 -17.21 -6.31
N VAL A 109 12.56 -16.01 -5.87
CA VAL A 109 13.42 -14.81 -5.87
C VAL A 109 14.69 -15.00 -5.04
N LYS A 110 14.64 -15.92 -4.06
CA LYS A 110 15.73 -16.21 -3.12
C LYS A 110 16.30 -17.63 -3.28
N GLY A 111 15.86 -18.40 -4.28
CA GLY A 111 16.28 -19.79 -4.46
C GLY A 111 15.78 -20.76 -3.37
N MET A 112 14.85 -20.33 -2.51
CA MET A 112 14.41 -21.10 -1.34
C MET A 112 13.49 -22.25 -1.73
N TYR A 113 12.66 -22.09 -2.78
CA TYR A 113 11.84 -23.21 -3.27
C TYR A 113 12.73 -24.31 -3.84
N LYS A 114 13.76 -23.95 -4.62
CA LYS A 114 14.74 -24.93 -5.11
C LYS A 114 15.40 -25.70 -3.97
N LEU A 115 15.91 -25.00 -2.96
CA LEU A 115 16.54 -25.63 -1.80
C LEU A 115 15.57 -26.51 -1.00
N ALA A 116 14.31 -26.10 -0.86
CA ALA A 116 13.28 -26.90 -0.19
C ALA A 116 12.95 -28.18 -0.98
N MET A 117 12.81 -28.09 -2.30
CA MET A 117 12.58 -29.26 -3.17
C MET A 117 13.78 -30.23 -3.18
N GLU A 118 15.00 -29.72 -3.00
CA GLU A 118 16.21 -30.53 -2.80
C GLU A 118 16.32 -31.12 -1.37
N GLY A 119 15.38 -30.85 -0.48
CA GLY A 119 15.37 -31.33 0.91
C GLY A 119 16.36 -30.62 1.85
N LYS A 120 17.00 -29.53 1.39
CA LYS A 120 17.97 -28.75 2.17
C LYS A 120 17.31 -27.80 3.16
N ILE A 121 16.06 -27.41 2.90
CA ILE A 121 15.21 -26.63 3.81
C ILE A 121 14.00 -27.50 4.15
N LYS A 122 13.78 -27.73 5.45
CA LYS A 122 12.62 -28.47 5.95
C LYS A 122 11.53 -27.52 6.44
N ASN A 123 10.32 -28.02 6.51
CA ASN A 123 9.10 -27.33 6.90
C ASN A 123 8.79 -26.11 6.02
N PHE A 124 9.21 -26.05 4.77
CA PHE A 124 8.97 -24.90 3.90
C PHE A 124 7.51 -24.82 3.45
N THR A 125 6.87 -23.67 3.68
CA THR A 125 5.46 -23.45 3.33
C THR A 125 5.24 -23.55 1.83
N GLY A 126 4.36 -24.45 1.41
CA GLY A 126 4.09 -24.75 0.01
C GLY A 126 4.99 -25.83 -0.58
N VAL A 127 5.83 -26.51 0.22
CA VAL A 127 6.54 -27.72 -0.21
C VAL A 127 6.21 -28.86 0.75
N ASP A 128 6.69 -28.76 1.98
CA ASP A 128 6.55 -29.77 3.03
C ASP A 128 5.84 -29.25 4.30
N ALA A 129 5.42 -27.97 4.31
CA ALA A 129 4.48 -27.41 5.29
C ALA A 129 3.25 -26.77 4.61
N ALA A 130 2.09 -26.89 5.24
CA ALA A 130 0.83 -26.37 4.72
C ALA A 130 0.72 -24.83 4.79
N TYR A 131 -0.12 -24.28 3.92
CA TYR A 131 -0.59 -22.89 3.96
C TYR A 131 -2.11 -22.88 3.97
N GLU A 132 -2.72 -22.46 5.08
CA GLU A 132 -4.17 -22.34 5.18
C GLU A 132 -4.57 -20.98 4.59
N ALA A 133 -4.86 -20.96 3.29
CA ALA A 133 -5.18 -19.71 2.58
C ALA A 133 -6.43 -19.01 3.18
N PRO A 134 -6.44 -17.67 3.28
CA PRO A 134 -7.64 -16.92 3.61
C PRO A 134 -8.74 -17.13 2.56
N ASP A 135 -9.99 -17.11 2.98
CA ASP A 135 -11.13 -17.19 2.07
C ASP A 135 -11.31 -15.83 1.36
N PRO A 136 -11.13 -15.77 0.02
CA PRO A 136 -11.20 -14.53 -0.73
C PRO A 136 -12.61 -13.93 -0.80
N SER A 137 -13.66 -14.67 -0.42
CA SER A 137 -15.03 -14.15 -0.33
C SER A 137 -15.22 -13.18 0.84
N VAL A 138 -14.45 -13.34 1.91
CA VAL A 138 -14.56 -12.55 3.15
C VAL A 138 -13.29 -11.74 3.46
N THR A 139 -12.14 -12.12 2.91
CA THR A 139 -10.86 -11.42 3.07
C THR A 139 -10.52 -10.64 1.80
N THR A 140 -9.92 -9.45 1.94
CA THR A 140 -9.38 -8.73 0.77
C THR A 140 -8.28 -9.55 0.12
N ALA A 141 -8.47 -9.94 -1.13
CA ALA A 141 -7.47 -10.69 -1.89
C ALA A 141 -7.04 -9.90 -3.14
N VAL A 142 -5.75 -9.95 -3.46
CA VAL A 142 -5.18 -9.44 -4.71
C VAL A 142 -4.38 -10.56 -5.37
N ASN A 143 -4.68 -10.83 -6.64
CA ASN A 143 -3.97 -11.85 -7.41
C ASN A 143 -2.72 -11.26 -8.07
N THR A 144 -1.55 -11.46 -7.48
CA THR A 144 -0.32 -10.88 -8.04
C THR A 144 0.21 -11.66 -9.24
N ALA A 145 -0.37 -12.80 -9.59
CA ALA A 145 -0.04 -13.53 -10.82
C ALA A 145 -0.69 -12.89 -12.05
N GLU A 146 -1.84 -12.24 -11.88
CA GLU A 146 -2.66 -11.70 -12.98
C GLU A 146 -2.66 -10.17 -13.04
N ILE A 147 -2.55 -9.51 -11.88
CA ILE A 147 -2.79 -8.07 -11.76
C ILE A 147 -1.46 -7.35 -11.44
N GLY A 148 -1.26 -6.15 -12.01
CA GLY A 148 -0.06 -5.36 -11.77
C GLY A 148 0.04 -4.82 -10.34
N VAL A 149 1.27 -4.55 -9.88
CA VAL A 149 1.53 -4.05 -8.51
C VAL A 149 0.69 -2.81 -8.16
N LYS A 150 0.63 -1.83 -9.08
CA LYS A 150 -0.14 -0.60 -8.88
C LYS A 150 -1.64 -0.88 -8.71
N GLU A 151 -2.19 -1.72 -9.57
CA GLU A 151 -3.61 -2.10 -9.56
C GLU A 151 -3.97 -2.86 -8.28
N CYS A 152 -3.10 -3.78 -7.82
CA CYS A 152 -3.27 -4.44 -6.51
C CYS A 152 -3.34 -3.43 -5.36
N VAL A 153 -2.44 -2.44 -5.35
CA VAL A 153 -2.39 -1.40 -4.31
C VAL A 153 -3.62 -0.50 -4.37
N ASP A 154 -4.04 -0.09 -5.57
CA ASP A 154 -5.26 0.72 -5.77
C ASP A 154 -6.51 -0.01 -5.24
N LEU A 155 -6.62 -1.32 -5.48
CA LEU A 155 -7.70 -2.16 -4.93
C LEU A 155 -7.69 -2.20 -3.40
N ILE A 156 -6.51 -2.41 -2.80
CA ILE A 156 -6.34 -2.42 -1.34
C ILE A 156 -6.76 -1.08 -0.72
N ILE A 157 -6.28 0.04 -1.28
CA ILE A 157 -6.59 1.38 -0.80
C ILE A 157 -8.09 1.67 -0.92
N LYS A 158 -8.69 1.33 -2.07
CA LYS A 158 -10.12 1.51 -2.32
C LYS A 158 -10.97 0.73 -1.32
N LYS A 159 -10.67 -0.56 -1.10
CA LYS A 159 -11.46 -1.43 -0.22
C LYS A 159 -11.34 -1.06 1.25
N HIS A 160 -10.21 -0.52 1.68
CA HIS A 160 -9.98 -0.14 3.07
C HIS A 160 -10.13 1.35 3.35
N ALA A 161 -10.75 2.10 2.43
CA ALA A 161 -11.17 3.50 2.56
C ALA A 161 -10.16 4.35 3.33
N LEU A 162 -8.88 4.24 2.95
CA LEU A 162 -7.86 5.08 3.54
C LEU A 162 -8.05 6.50 3.00
N PRO A 163 -7.98 7.54 3.85
CA PRO A 163 -8.07 8.90 3.37
C PRO A 163 -6.95 9.11 2.34
N LYS A 164 -7.34 9.34 1.08
CA LYS A 164 -6.40 9.68 0.02
C LYS A 164 -5.68 10.95 0.45
N LYS A 165 -4.36 10.87 0.55
CA LYS A 165 -3.52 12.06 0.74
C LYS A 165 -3.24 12.65 -0.62
N TYR A 166 -3.40 13.95 -0.73
CA TYR A 166 -3.21 14.70 -1.96
C TYR A 166 -2.03 15.64 -1.83
N SER A 167 -1.24 15.74 -2.89
CA SER A 167 -0.39 16.89 -3.13
C SER A 167 -1.25 17.99 -3.75
N LEU A 168 -1.49 19.04 -2.98
CA LEU A 168 -2.37 20.14 -3.39
C LEU A 168 -1.58 21.17 -4.20
N PHE A 169 -2.04 21.42 -5.42
CA PHE A 169 -1.59 22.54 -6.25
C PHE A 169 -2.72 23.57 -6.31
N ILE A 170 -2.43 24.84 -6.00
CA ILE A 170 -3.42 25.93 -6.06
C ILE A 170 -2.94 26.99 -7.06
N GLY A 171 -3.81 27.41 -7.97
CA GLY A 171 -3.46 28.43 -8.97
C GLY A 171 -4.64 28.84 -9.85
N ARG A 172 -4.41 29.84 -10.72
CA ARG A 172 -5.36 30.22 -11.79
C ARG A 172 -5.25 29.30 -13.01
N TRP A 173 -4.04 28.77 -13.24
CA TRP A 173 -3.67 27.84 -14.32
C TRP A 173 -3.93 28.36 -15.73
N GLN A 174 -3.75 29.68 -15.97
CA GLN A 174 -3.86 30.31 -17.28
C GLN A 174 -2.62 31.16 -17.63
N PRO A 175 -2.04 31.00 -18.84
CA PRO A 175 -2.23 29.85 -19.72
C PRO A 175 -1.68 28.58 -19.06
N LEU A 176 -2.40 27.47 -19.19
CA LEU A 176 -1.87 26.17 -18.77
C LEU A 176 -0.77 25.76 -19.75
N HIS A 177 0.50 25.85 -19.35
CA HIS A 177 1.67 25.56 -20.19
C HIS A 177 2.50 24.38 -19.66
N GLU A 178 3.52 23.97 -20.43
CA GLU A 178 4.35 22.78 -20.14
C GLU A 178 5.02 22.80 -18.76
N GLY A 179 5.46 23.97 -18.28
CA GLY A 179 6.01 24.09 -16.92
C GLY A 179 5.06 23.62 -15.80
N HIS A 180 3.75 23.91 -15.90
CA HIS A 180 2.76 23.41 -14.94
C HIS A 180 2.59 21.89 -15.06
N LEU A 181 2.51 21.39 -16.28
CA LEU A 181 2.37 19.95 -16.53
C LEU A 181 3.56 19.16 -16.01
N ALA A 182 4.79 19.67 -16.21
CA ALA A 182 6.00 19.04 -15.70
C ALA A 182 5.99 18.92 -14.17
N LEU A 183 5.48 19.94 -13.45
CA LEU A 183 5.30 19.89 -12.00
C LEU A 183 4.30 18.81 -11.58
N PHE A 184 3.15 18.72 -12.26
CA PHE A 184 2.15 17.70 -11.98
C PHE A 184 2.69 16.29 -12.29
N GLU A 185 3.36 16.10 -13.42
CA GLU A 185 3.91 14.81 -13.82
C GLU A 185 5.02 14.35 -12.87
N LYS A 186 5.85 15.27 -12.36
CA LYS A 186 6.85 14.94 -11.32
C LYS A 186 6.20 14.35 -10.07
N VAL A 187 5.16 14.98 -9.54
CA VAL A 187 4.45 14.49 -8.35
C VAL A 187 3.74 13.16 -8.60
N LYS A 188 3.20 12.98 -9.82
CA LYS A 188 2.59 11.72 -10.24
C LYS A 188 3.63 10.59 -10.34
N GLN A 189 4.83 10.87 -10.85
CA GLN A 189 5.94 9.91 -10.90
C GLN A 189 6.40 9.47 -9.49
N GLU A 190 6.24 10.33 -8.48
CA GLU A 190 6.44 9.96 -7.06
C GLU A 190 5.32 9.08 -6.49
N GLY A 191 4.29 8.75 -7.28
CA GLY A 191 3.16 7.91 -6.88
C GLY A 191 2.14 8.63 -5.99
N LYS A 192 2.15 9.95 -5.92
CA LYS A 192 1.24 10.72 -5.05
C LYS A 192 -0.05 11.07 -5.78
N ASN A 193 -1.18 11.08 -5.06
CA ASN A 193 -2.42 11.65 -5.60
C ASN A 193 -2.27 13.17 -5.73
N ILE A 194 -2.87 13.73 -6.77
CA ILE A 194 -2.80 15.17 -7.07
C ILE A 194 -4.18 15.76 -6.94
N LEU A 195 -4.28 16.89 -6.23
CA LEU A 195 -5.46 17.73 -6.16
C LEU A 195 -5.11 19.09 -6.74
N ILE A 196 -5.76 19.49 -7.82
CA ILE A 196 -5.59 20.80 -8.45
C ILE A 196 -6.76 21.69 -8.05
N GLY A 197 -6.47 22.68 -7.21
CA GLY A 197 -7.38 23.77 -6.87
C GLY A 197 -7.27 24.88 -7.91
N ILE A 198 -8.36 25.15 -8.63
CA ILE A 198 -8.48 26.28 -9.55
C ILE A 198 -9.13 27.44 -8.80
N ARG A 199 -8.39 28.56 -8.67
CA ARG A 199 -8.88 29.78 -8.01
C ARG A 199 -10.02 30.39 -8.81
N ASN A 200 -11.14 30.63 -8.15
CA ASN A 200 -12.29 31.33 -8.71
C ASN A 200 -12.02 32.83 -8.80
N THR A 201 -11.37 33.23 -9.90
CA THR A 201 -11.05 34.60 -10.24
C THR A 201 -11.85 35.05 -11.45
N GLY A 202 -12.14 36.35 -11.57
CA GLY A 202 -12.68 36.93 -12.79
C GLY A 202 -11.76 36.76 -14.01
N THR A 203 -12.25 37.13 -15.18
CA THR A 203 -11.51 37.10 -16.44
C THR A 203 -10.71 38.39 -16.66
N SER A 204 -9.53 38.27 -17.26
CA SER A 204 -8.69 39.40 -17.70
C SER A 204 -7.96 39.05 -18.99
N GLU A 205 -7.28 40.01 -19.65
CA GLU A 205 -6.48 39.72 -20.85
C GLU A 205 -5.45 38.59 -20.63
N GLN A 206 -4.88 38.51 -19.43
CA GLN A 206 -3.92 37.47 -19.05
C GLN A 206 -4.58 36.17 -18.57
N ASN A 207 -5.88 36.21 -18.21
CA ASN A 207 -6.66 35.06 -17.72
C ASN A 207 -8.03 35.06 -18.42
N PRO A 208 -8.09 34.81 -19.74
CA PRO A 208 -9.29 35.07 -20.54
C PRO A 208 -10.43 34.08 -20.28
N PHE A 209 -10.13 32.90 -19.73
CA PHE A 209 -11.11 31.82 -19.62
C PHE A 209 -11.90 31.83 -18.30
N PRO A 210 -13.24 31.63 -18.36
CA PRO A 210 -14.09 31.34 -17.20
C PRO A 210 -13.62 30.11 -16.41
N ILE A 211 -14.18 29.93 -15.21
CA ILE A 211 -13.76 28.85 -14.30
C ILE A 211 -14.10 27.45 -14.85
N GLU A 212 -15.25 27.31 -15.51
CA GLU A 212 -15.71 26.06 -16.12
C GLU A 212 -14.79 25.61 -17.25
N GLU A 213 -14.36 26.55 -18.09
CA GLU A 213 -13.44 26.29 -19.20
C GLU A 213 -12.06 25.93 -18.70
N ARG A 214 -11.55 26.64 -17.68
CA ARG A 214 -10.30 26.25 -16.99
C ARG A 214 -10.36 24.84 -16.43
N MET A 215 -11.46 24.45 -15.77
CA MET A 215 -11.61 23.09 -15.25
C MET A 215 -11.54 22.07 -16.39
N LYS A 216 -12.20 22.34 -17.51
CA LYS A 216 -12.19 21.47 -18.68
C LYS A 216 -10.76 21.31 -19.22
N MET A 217 -10.05 22.42 -19.44
CA MET A 217 -8.66 22.41 -19.92
C MET A 217 -7.73 21.60 -18.99
N VAL A 218 -7.85 21.77 -17.67
CA VAL A 218 -7.04 21.02 -16.70
C VAL A 218 -7.40 19.54 -16.73
N LYS A 219 -8.69 19.17 -16.71
CA LYS A 219 -9.13 17.77 -16.72
C LYS A 219 -8.73 17.03 -17.99
N GLU A 220 -8.77 17.70 -19.15
CA GLU A 220 -8.36 17.11 -20.43
C GLU A 220 -6.86 16.83 -20.47
N ARG A 221 -6.03 17.74 -19.94
CA ARG A 221 -4.57 17.59 -19.97
C ARG A 221 -4.02 16.76 -18.80
N VAL A 222 -4.75 16.70 -17.69
CA VAL A 222 -4.32 16.06 -16.45
C VAL A 222 -5.42 15.11 -15.93
N PRO A 223 -5.84 14.10 -16.72
CA PRO A 223 -6.99 13.24 -16.39
C PRO A 223 -6.77 12.35 -15.16
N TYR A 224 -5.53 12.27 -14.67
CA TYR A 224 -5.13 11.52 -13.48
C TYR A 224 -5.20 12.33 -12.18
N ALA A 225 -5.53 13.62 -12.23
CA ALA A 225 -5.63 14.49 -11.06
C ALA A 225 -7.08 14.78 -10.70
N ASP A 226 -7.36 14.90 -9.40
CA ASP A 226 -8.63 15.43 -8.92
C ASP A 226 -8.60 16.97 -9.06
N VAL A 227 -9.71 17.56 -9.49
CA VAL A 227 -9.80 19.00 -9.75
C VAL A 227 -10.96 19.59 -8.97
N ILE A 228 -10.70 20.65 -8.22
CA ILE A 228 -11.70 21.40 -7.46
C ILE A 228 -11.62 22.89 -7.79
N VAL A 229 -12.75 23.58 -7.64
CA VAL A 229 -12.76 25.04 -7.59
C VAL A 229 -12.54 25.46 -6.16
N VAL A 230 -11.66 26.44 -5.95
CA VAL A 230 -11.44 27.08 -4.65
C VAL A 230 -11.77 28.58 -4.77
N PRO A 231 -12.14 29.27 -3.68
CA PRO A 231 -12.26 30.72 -3.68
C PRO A 231 -10.99 31.40 -4.20
N ASP A 232 -11.05 32.71 -4.46
CA ASP A 232 -9.80 33.43 -4.69
C ASP A 232 -8.99 33.46 -3.38
N ILE A 233 -7.74 33.00 -3.44
CA ILE A 233 -6.92 32.76 -2.25
C ILE A 233 -5.88 33.86 -2.11
N GLU A 234 -5.93 34.58 -1.00
CA GLU A 234 -4.92 35.57 -0.61
C GLU A 234 -3.70 34.91 0.04
N ALA A 235 -3.93 33.98 0.97
CA ALA A 235 -2.88 33.27 1.68
C ALA A 235 -3.22 31.79 1.87
N VAL A 236 -2.19 30.93 1.86
CA VAL A 236 -2.30 29.51 2.21
C VAL A 236 -1.67 29.31 3.59
N CYS A 237 -2.51 29.17 4.61
CA CYS A 237 -2.07 28.86 5.97
C CYS A 237 -2.12 27.34 6.19
N TYR A 238 -0.98 26.71 6.51
CA TYR A 238 -0.91 25.27 6.79
C TYR A 238 -0.55 25.02 8.26
N GLY A 239 -1.55 24.64 9.06
CA GLY A 239 -1.34 24.19 10.43
C GLY A 239 -0.85 22.75 10.46
N ARG A 240 0.28 22.51 11.13
CA ARG A 240 0.74 21.15 11.43
C ARG A 240 1.09 21.08 12.92
N LYS A 241 0.26 20.40 13.70
CA LYS A 241 0.43 20.21 15.15
C LYS A 241 0.44 21.53 15.96
N VAL A 242 -0.46 22.45 15.62
CA VAL A 242 -0.81 23.65 16.39
C VAL A 242 -2.32 23.69 16.59
#